data_AF-A0A6N8W1C3-F1
#
_entry.id   AF-A0A6N8W1C3-F1
#
_cell.length_a   1.000
_cell.length_b   1.000
_cell.length_c   1.000
_cell.angle_alpha   90.00
_cell.angle_beta   90.00
_cell.angle_gamma   90.00
#
_symmetry.space_group_name_H-M   'P 1'
#
loop_
_entity.id
_entity.type
_entity.pdbx_description
1 polymer ?
#
loop_
_entity_poly.entity_id
_entity_poly.type
_entity_poly.pdbx_seq_one_letter_code
_entity_poly.pdbx_strand_id
1 'polypeptide(L)'
;MFFLFTVTHSDIPLEAWLEDEQILHLDPRYTAQEIDRFLEQALAFHTQAYAYEPDERHRKVCQGAAKHLGQGMRSNHLNIRAAMRLSVELFDLLYLHPDYTAATLLSELRKSLSQQAI
;
A
#
# COMPACT_ATOMS: atom_id res chain seq x y z
N MET A 1 -1.48 -18.47 -2.73
CA MET A 1 -0.71 -17.60 -3.65
C MET A 1 -1.62 -16.43 -4.00
N PHE A 2 -1.28 -15.23 -3.54
CA PHE A 2 -2.06 -14.02 -3.82
C PHE A 2 -1.33 -13.21 -4.89
N PHE A 3 -2.07 -12.72 -5.87
CA PHE A 3 -1.54 -11.92 -6.96
C PHE A 3 -2.22 -10.56 -6.95
N LEU A 4 -1.42 -9.50 -6.88
CA LEU A 4 -1.89 -8.14 -7.02
C LEU A 4 -1.72 -7.72 -8.49
N PHE A 5 -2.83 -7.55 -9.20
CA PHE A 5 -2.82 -7.13 -10.60
C PHE A 5 -3.23 -5.65 -10.70
N THR A 6 -2.46 -4.85 -11.43
CA THR A 6 -2.89 -3.51 -11.86
C THR A 6 -3.35 -3.60 -13.30
N VAL A 7 -4.63 -3.36 -13.55
CA VAL A 7 -5.22 -3.49 -14.89
C VAL A 7 -5.65 -2.11 -15.38
N THR A 8 -5.05 -1.65 -16.48
CA THR A 8 -5.32 -0.31 -17.04
C THR A 8 -6.41 -0.31 -18.10
N HIS A 9 -6.65 -1.46 -18.75
CA HIS A 9 -7.81 -1.80 -19.58
C HIS A 9 -7.66 -3.28 -19.97
N SER A 10 -8.73 -4.06 -19.95
CA SER A 10 -8.66 -5.52 -20.11
C SER A 10 -10.01 -6.08 -20.56
N ASP A 11 -9.99 -7.03 -21.50
CA ASP A 11 -11.17 -7.81 -21.91
C ASP A 11 -11.53 -8.91 -20.88
N ILE A 12 -10.73 -9.07 -19.82
CA ILE A 12 -11.01 -9.98 -18.71
C ILE A 12 -12.14 -9.38 -17.86
N PRO A 13 -13.25 -10.11 -17.64
CA PRO A 13 -14.39 -9.64 -16.86
C PRO A 13 -14.06 -9.73 -15.37
N LEU A 14 -13.25 -8.79 -14.88
CA LEU A 14 -12.78 -8.76 -13.49
C LEU A 14 -13.96 -8.70 -12.52
N GLU A 15 -15.01 -7.97 -12.88
CA GLU A 15 -16.25 -7.86 -12.09
C GLU A 15 -17.03 -9.18 -12.00
N ALA A 16 -16.74 -10.16 -12.87
CA ALA A 16 -17.33 -11.49 -12.78
C ALA A 16 -16.53 -12.44 -11.85
N TRP A 17 -15.31 -12.07 -11.49
CA TRP A 17 -14.39 -12.92 -10.72
C TRP A 17 -14.04 -12.36 -9.34
N LEU A 18 -14.23 -11.06 -9.15
CA LEU A 18 -13.91 -10.33 -7.94
C LEU A 18 -15.16 -9.63 -7.42
N GLU A 19 -15.34 -9.67 -6.11
CA GLU A 19 -16.35 -8.87 -5.43
C GLU A 19 -15.97 -7.38 -5.49
N ASP A 20 -16.95 -6.48 -5.46
CA ASP A 20 -16.73 -5.02 -5.54
C ASP A 20 -15.75 -4.52 -4.46
N GLU A 21 -15.74 -5.11 -3.25
CA GLU A 21 -14.80 -4.71 -2.21
C GLU A 21 -13.35 -5.10 -2.50
N GLN A 22 -13.12 -6.04 -3.43
CA GLN A 22 -11.81 -6.49 -3.88
C GLN A 22 -11.28 -5.64 -5.04
N ILE A 23 -12.11 -4.79 -5.65
CA ILE A 23 -11.76 -3.94 -6.77
C ILE A 23 -11.48 -2.52 -6.25
N LEU A 24 -10.23 -2.08 -6.38
CA LEU A 24 -9.85 -0.69 -6.11
C LEU A 24 -9.91 0.11 -7.41
N HIS A 25 -10.87 1.03 -7.49
CA HIS A 25 -10.92 2.02 -8.55
C HIS A 25 -9.93 3.14 -8.29
N LEU A 26 -9.10 3.39 -9.28
CA LEU A 26 -7.91 4.21 -9.16
C LEU A 26 -8.10 5.54 -9.92
N ASP A 27 -8.79 6.52 -9.32
CA ASP A 27 -8.88 7.89 -9.85
C ASP A 27 -7.59 8.66 -9.52
N PRO A 28 -6.93 9.36 -10.47
CA PRO A 28 -5.73 10.16 -10.21
C PRO A 28 -5.83 11.16 -9.04
N ARG A 29 -7.03 11.50 -8.57
CA ARG A 29 -7.27 12.36 -7.40
C ARG A 29 -7.62 11.55 -6.14
N TYR A 30 -6.62 10.89 -5.55
CA TYR A 30 -6.81 10.15 -4.31
C TYR A 30 -6.87 11.03 -3.07
N THR A 31 -7.86 10.75 -2.24
CA THR A 31 -7.95 11.21 -0.85
C THR A 31 -7.00 10.42 0.05
N ALA A 32 -6.66 10.96 1.23
CA ALA A 32 -5.88 10.19 2.21
C ALA A 32 -6.63 8.92 2.67
N GLN A 33 -7.96 9.01 2.78
CA GLN A 33 -8.81 7.93 3.24
C GLN A 33 -8.85 6.74 2.27
N GLU A 34 -8.82 7.00 0.96
CA GLU A 34 -8.73 5.93 -0.04
C GLU A 34 -7.38 5.21 0.03
N ILE A 35 -6.31 5.92 0.37
CA ILE A 35 -4.96 5.33 0.51
C ILE A 35 -4.85 4.56 1.83
N ASP A 36 -5.46 5.03 2.91
CA ASP A 36 -5.60 4.27 4.16
C ASP A 36 -6.30 2.93 3.88
N ARG A 37 -7.48 2.97 3.23
CA ARG A 37 -8.24 1.76 2.87
C ARG A 37 -7.44 0.83 1.96
N PHE A 38 -6.71 1.40 0.99
CA PHE A 38 -5.83 0.63 0.13
C PHE A 38 -4.75 -0.13 0.92
N LEU A 39 -4.09 0.54 1.87
CA LEU A 39 -3.06 -0.07 2.71
C LEU A 39 -3.63 -1.15 3.63
N GLU A 40 -4.81 -0.93 4.20
CA GLU A 40 -5.51 -1.94 5.00
C GLU A 40 -5.84 -3.20 4.18
N GLN A 41 -6.35 -3.01 2.96
CA GLN A 41 -6.63 -4.12 2.06
C GLN A 41 -5.36 -4.88 1.65
N ALA A 42 -4.29 -4.14 1.33
CA ALA A 42 -3.00 -4.73 0.99
C ALA A 42 -2.40 -5.52 2.17
N LEU A 43 -2.52 -5.01 3.41
CA LEU A 43 -2.12 -5.73 4.62
C LEU A 43 -2.94 -7.00 4.79
N ALA A 44 -4.26 -6.95 4.61
CA ALA A 44 -5.14 -8.12 4.73
C ALA A 44 -4.76 -9.23 3.73
N PHE A 45 -4.44 -8.87 2.49
CA PHE A 45 -3.96 -9.85 1.52
C PHE A 45 -2.57 -10.39 1.87
N HIS A 46 -1.68 -9.55 2.41
CA HIS A 46 -0.34 -9.96 2.81
C HIS A 46 -0.37 -10.93 3.99
N THR A 47 -1.15 -10.62 5.04
CA THR A 47 -1.34 -11.49 6.20
C THR A 47 -1.97 -12.83 5.81
N GLN A 48 -2.93 -12.81 4.89
CA GLN A 48 -3.54 -14.03 4.35
C GLN A 48 -2.54 -14.84 3.52
N ALA A 49 -1.64 -14.20 2.79
CA ALA A 49 -0.62 -14.87 1.98
C ALA A 49 0.45 -15.58 2.81
N TYR A 50 0.87 -14.96 3.91
CA TYR A 50 1.96 -15.42 4.76
C TYR A 50 1.49 -16.06 6.09
N ALA A 51 0.17 -16.18 6.29
CA ALA A 51 -0.46 -16.82 7.43
C ALA A 51 0.00 -16.28 8.79
N TYR A 52 -0.03 -14.96 8.96
CA TYR A 52 0.28 -14.29 10.24
C TYR A 52 -0.79 -13.26 10.62
N GLU A 53 -0.86 -12.91 11.90
CA GLU A 53 -1.80 -11.91 12.41
C GLU A 53 -1.14 -10.52 12.48
N PRO A 54 -1.79 -9.46 11.98
CA PRO A 54 -1.27 -8.12 12.10
C PRO A 54 -1.36 -7.62 13.54
N ASP A 55 -0.25 -7.09 14.05
CA ASP A 55 -0.17 -6.46 15.37
C ASP A 55 -0.36 -4.93 15.31
N GLU A 56 -0.19 -4.27 16.45
CA GLU A 56 -0.28 -2.82 16.56
C GLU A 56 0.76 -2.06 15.73
N ARG A 57 1.91 -2.68 15.43
CA ARG A 57 2.95 -2.08 14.58
C ARG A 57 2.44 -1.94 13.15
N HIS A 58 1.76 -2.95 12.62
CA HIS A 58 1.19 -2.91 11.27
C HIS A 58 0.15 -1.78 11.15
N ARG A 59 -0.74 -1.62 12.13
CA ARG A 59 -1.75 -0.54 12.13
C ARG A 59 -1.12 0.84 12.10
N LYS A 60 -0.08 1.06 12.93
CA LYS A 60 0.66 2.33 12.96
C LYS A 60 1.36 2.63 11.64
N VAL A 61 1.92 1.60 10.99
CA VAL A 61 2.54 1.76 9.68
C VAL A 61 1.50 2.08 8.61
N CYS A 62 0.33 1.42 8.57
CA CYS A 62 -0.73 1.76 7.61
C CYS A 62 -1.13 3.24 7.73
N GLN A 63 -1.49 3.70 8.93
CA GLN A 63 -1.91 5.09 9.15
C GLN A 63 -0.82 6.11 8.79
N GLY A 64 0.44 5.82 9.17
CA GLY A 64 1.56 6.71 8.88
C GLY A 64 1.95 6.72 7.40
N ALA A 65 1.96 5.56 6.76
CA ALA A 65 2.32 5.41 5.36
C ALA A 65 1.28 6.05 4.45
N ALA A 66 -0.02 5.94 4.76
CA ALA A 66 -1.07 6.55 3.95
C ALA A 66 -0.90 8.06 3.79
N LYS A 67 -0.51 8.74 4.87
CA LYS A 67 -0.20 10.17 4.83
C LYS A 67 0.96 10.48 3.88
N HIS A 68 2.03 9.69 3.93
CA HIS A 68 3.22 9.91 3.10
C HIS A 68 2.99 9.55 1.63
N LEU A 69 2.38 8.40 1.36
CA LEU A 69 2.03 7.98 0.01
C LEU A 69 1.03 8.97 -0.62
N GLY A 70 0.01 9.37 0.12
CA GLY A 70 -0.96 10.36 -0.35
C GLY A 70 -0.37 11.72 -0.62
N GLN A 71 0.61 12.16 0.17
CA GLN A 71 1.35 13.38 -0.14
C GLN A 71 2.16 13.23 -1.43
N GLY A 72 2.90 12.13 -1.61
CA GLY A 72 3.69 11.86 -2.81
C GLY A 72 2.85 11.76 -4.09
N MET A 73 1.64 11.21 -3.98
CA MET A 73 0.70 11.09 -5.09
C MET A 73 0.11 12.44 -5.48
N ARG A 74 -0.29 13.28 -4.51
CA ARG A 74 -0.82 14.63 -4.77
C ARG A 74 0.23 15.56 -5.39
N SER A 75 1.50 15.38 -5.06
CA SER A 75 2.61 16.15 -5.65
C SER A 75 3.09 15.58 -6.98
N ASN A 76 2.44 14.55 -7.51
CA ASN A 76 2.79 13.88 -8.77
C ASN A 76 4.21 13.26 -8.79
N HIS A 77 4.83 13.09 -7.62
CA HIS A 77 6.12 12.42 -7.45
C HIS A 77 5.98 10.90 -7.28
N LEU A 78 4.78 10.43 -6.92
CA LEU A 78 4.48 9.01 -6.77
C LEU A 78 3.24 8.65 -7.58
N ASN A 79 3.36 7.73 -8.52
CA ASN A 79 2.19 7.17 -9.20
C ASN A 79 1.63 5.97 -8.42
N ILE A 80 0.42 5.55 -8.76
CA ILE A 80 -0.27 4.47 -8.06
C ILE A 80 0.47 3.13 -8.10
N ARG A 81 1.14 2.81 -9.21
CA ARG A 81 1.96 1.58 -9.32
C ARG A 81 3.10 1.60 -8.31
N ALA A 82 3.76 2.75 -8.17
CA ALA A 82 4.82 2.94 -7.19
C ALA A 82 4.27 2.89 -5.76
N ALA A 83 3.10 3.48 -5.49
CA ALA A 83 2.43 3.37 -4.19
C ALA A 83 2.08 1.91 -3.84
N MET A 84 1.54 1.14 -4.79
CA MET A 84 1.24 -0.28 -4.59
C MET A 84 2.48 -1.10 -4.26
N ARG A 85 3.55 -0.91 -5.03
CA ARG A 85 4.82 -1.59 -4.82
C ARG A 85 5.39 -1.26 -3.44
N LEU A 86 5.42 0.02 -3.07
CA LEU A 86 5.89 0.46 -1.75
C LEU A 86 5.07 -0.16 -0.63
N SER A 87 3.74 -0.24 -0.74
CA SER A 87 2.90 -0.88 0.28
C SER A 87 3.31 -2.32 0.56
N VAL A 88 3.55 -3.12 -0.49
CA VAL A 88 4.00 -4.52 -0.34
C VAL A 88 5.39 -4.57 0.28
N GLU A 89 6.33 -3.73 -0.17
CA GLU A 89 7.69 -3.65 0.39
C GLU A 89 7.68 -3.28 1.89
N LEU A 90 6.78 -2.39 2.32
CA LEU A 90 6.63 -2.04 3.74
C LEU A 90 6.18 -3.25 4.58
N PHE A 91 5.22 -4.03 4.08
CA PHE A 91 4.73 -5.21 4.80
C PHE A 91 5.74 -6.36 4.79
N ASP A 92 6.46 -6.56 3.68
CA ASP A 92 7.57 -7.52 3.62
C ASP A 92 8.65 -7.17 4.65
N LEU A 93 9.01 -5.88 4.77
CA LEU A 93 9.97 -5.44 5.79
C LEU A 93 9.48 -5.73 7.22
N LEU A 94 8.21 -5.42 7.52
CA LEU A 94 7.63 -5.68 8.84
C LEU A 94 7.52 -7.16 9.18
N TYR A 95 7.33 -8.00 8.16
CA TYR A 95 7.27 -9.45 8.29
C TYR A 95 8.66 -10.06 8.51
N LEU A 96 9.63 -9.67 7.69
CA LEU A 96 10.99 -10.23 7.73
C LEU A 96 11.81 -9.70 8.92
N HIS A 97 11.51 -8.50 9.41
CA HIS A 97 12.26 -7.84 10.48
C HIS A 97 11.37 -7.47 11.66
N PRO A 98 11.16 -8.40 12.61
CA PRO A 98 10.32 -8.17 13.80
C PRO A 98 10.80 -7.01 14.68
N ASP A 99 12.10 -6.68 14.63
CA ASP A 99 12.70 -5.61 15.43
C ASP A 99 12.55 -4.23 14.78
N TYR A 100 12.06 -4.18 13.53
CA TYR A 100 11.91 -2.93 12.80
C TYR A 100 10.75 -2.12 13.36
N THR A 101 11.05 -0.96 13.95
CA THR A 101 10.00 -0.14 14.56
C THR A 101 9.20 0.62 13.51
N ALA A 102 7.91 0.84 13.77
CA ALA A 102 7.06 1.67 12.92
C ALA A 102 7.65 3.09 12.72
N ALA A 103 8.25 3.66 13.77
CA ALA A 103 8.86 4.99 13.70
C ALA A 103 10.08 5.03 12.76
N THR A 104 10.94 4.02 12.81
CA THR A 104 12.10 3.89 11.92
C THR A 104 11.64 3.79 10.47
N LEU A 105 10.72 2.87 10.19
CA LEU A 105 10.20 2.61 8.84
C LEU A 105 9.53 3.85 8.24
N LEU A 106 8.67 4.54 9.00
CA LEU A 106 7.99 5.76 8.52
C LEU A 106 8.97 6.91 8.29
N SER A 107 10.01 7.04 9.12
CA SER A 107 11.07 8.04 8.93
C SER A 107 11.82 7.83 7.62
N GLU A 108 12.14 6.57 7.29
CA GLU A 108 12.83 6.21 6.06
C GLU A 108 11.95 6.32 4.83
N LEU A 109 10.69 5.89 4.90
CA LEU A 109 9.71 6.09 3.83
C LEU A 109 9.62 7.57 3.46
N ARG A 110 9.49 8.44 4.47
CA ARG A 110 9.45 9.89 4.26
C ARG A 110 10.74 10.41 3.59
N LYS A 111 11.90 9.94 4.02
CA LYS A 111 13.20 10.32 3.42
C LYS A 111 13.27 9.89 1.95
N SER A 112 12.93 8.65 1.65
CA SER A 112 12.94 8.10 0.27
C SER A 112 12.05 8.92 -0.67
N LEU A 113 10.81 9.20 -0.25
CA LEU A 113 9.86 10.00 -1.04
C LEU A 113 10.31 11.46 -1.22
N SER A 114 11.10 12.01 -0.29
CA SER A 114 11.67 13.36 -0.44
C SER A 114 12.90 13.42 -1.37
N GLN A 115 13.60 12.30 -1.56
CA GLN A 115 14.81 12.22 -2.38
C GLN A 115 14.54 11.94 -3.86
N GLN A 116 13.34 11.42 -4.20
CA GLN A 116 12.90 11.20 -5.58
C GLN A 116 12.35 12.46 -6.27
N ALA A 117 12.45 13.63 -5.65
CA ALA A 117 11.95 14.92 -6.16
C ALA A 117 12.99 15.73 -6.97
N ILE A 118 13.94 15.07 -7.63
CA ILE A 118 14.95 15.69 -8.53
C ILE A 118 14.71 15.21 -9.96
#